data_AF-A0A2D7QXE7-F1
#
_entry.id   AF-A0A2D7QXE7-F1
#
_cell.length_a   1.000
_cell.length_b   1.000
_cell.length_c   1.000
_cell.angle_alpha   90.00
_cell.angle_beta   90.00
_cell.angle_gamma   90.00
#
_symmetry.space_group_name_H-M   'P 1'
#
loop_
_entity.id
_entity.type
_entity.pdbx_description
1 polymer ?
#
loop_
_entity_poly.entity_id
_entity_poly.type
_entity_poly.pdbx_seq_one_letter_code
_entity_poly.pdbx_strand_id
1 'polypeptide(L)'
;AKRNKSNELLKALADSKGMLGLSLYPHHLKDTSNCTLESFCEMTAKTAELMGVKNIGIGTDLCQNQPDSVVEWMRNGTWTNDRDYGEGSASFAGFPDQPEWFRDNRDFVNIATGLRSVGFSNDDVDLVMGKNWLNFFESSFESL
;
A
#
# COMPACT_ATOMS: atom_id res chain seq x y z
N ALA A 1 10.18 1.80 -7.77
CA ALA A 1 9.19 0.84 -8.28
C ALA A 1 8.53 1.39 -9.54
N LYS A 2 8.19 0.55 -10.53
CA LYS A 2 7.56 1.00 -11.78
C LYS A 2 6.10 1.42 -11.59
N ARG A 3 5.46 0.95 -10.52
CA ARG A 3 4.03 1.16 -10.21
C ARG A 3 3.75 2.40 -9.33
N ASN A 4 4.77 2.99 -8.72
CA ASN A 4 4.63 4.19 -7.88
C ASN A 4 4.15 5.39 -8.70
N LYS A 5 3.46 6.31 -8.03
CA LYS A 5 2.83 7.47 -8.68
C LYS A 5 3.71 8.72 -8.51
N SER A 6 3.70 9.60 -9.50
CA SER A 6 4.44 10.86 -9.43
C SER A 6 3.75 11.85 -8.49
N ASN A 7 4.50 12.81 -7.97
CA ASN A 7 3.96 13.82 -7.07
C ASN A 7 2.83 14.64 -7.74
N GLU A 8 2.95 14.90 -9.04
CA GLU A 8 1.94 15.63 -9.81
C GLU A 8 0.61 14.87 -9.85
N LEU A 9 0.66 13.55 -10.07
CA LEU A 9 -0.53 12.71 -10.06
C LEU A 9 -1.15 12.59 -8.66
N LEU A 10 -0.32 12.49 -7.62
CA LEU A 10 -0.79 12.45 -6.24
C LEU A 10 -1.51 13.75 -5.84
N LYS A 11 -0.95 14.91 -6.22
CA LYS A 11 -1.62 16.20 -6.03
C LYS A 11 -2.95 16.29 -6.78
N ALA A 12 -2.97 15.91 -8.06
CA ALA A 12 -4.21 15.92 -8.86
C ALA A 12 -5.28 14.97 -8.27
N LEU A 13 -4.87 13.82 -7.73
CA LEU A 13 -5.77 12.90 -7.03
C LEU A 13 -6.35 13.54 -5.76
N ALA A 14 -5.54 14.24 -4.98
CA ALA A 14 -6.00 14.97 -3.80
C ALA A 14 -6.96 16.12 -4.16
N ASP A 15 -6.62 16.91 -5.19
CA ASP A 15 -7.44 18.05 -5.66
C ASP A 15 -8.83 17.59 -6.16
N SER A 16 -8.90 16.38 -6.71
CA SER A 16 -10.15 15.74 -7.12
C SER A 16 -10.91 15.05 -5.97
N LYS A 17 -10.45 15.21 -4.72
CA LYS A 17 -10.98 14.56 -3.51
C LYS A 17 -10.91 13.03 -3.56
N GLY A 18 -9.98 12.49 -4.33
CA GLY A 18 -9.72 11.07 -4.41
C GLY A 18 -8.98 10.52 -3.19
N MET A 19 -8.88 9.20 -3.14
CA MET A 19 -8.20 8.44 -2.08
C MET A 19 -7.01 7.66 -2.62
N LEU A 20 -5.92 7.64 -1.85
CA LEU A 20 -4.77 6.77 -2.09
C LEU A 20 -4.68 5.68 -1.01
N GLY A 21 -4.73 4.42 -1.43
CA GLY A 21 -4.33 3.28 -0.60
C GLY A 21 -2.82 3.06 -0.66
N LEU A 22 -2.15 3.12 0.50
CA LEU A 22 -0.73 2.85 0.64
C LEU A 22 -0.50 1.34 0.62
N SER A 23 0.21 0.87 -0.41
CA SER A 23 0.61 -0.52 -0.59
C SER A 23 1.79 -0.87 0.31
N LEU A 24 1.78 -2.10 0.83
CA LEU A 24 2.89 -2.70 1.54
C LEU A 24 3.53 -3.84 0.73
N TYR A 25 3.18 -3.95 -0.56
CA TYR A 25 3.79 -4.95 -1.44
C TYR A 25 5.29 -4.65 -1.60
N PRO A 26 6.20 -5.60 -1.29
CA PRO A 26 7.63 -5.34 -1.22
C PRO A 26 8.23 -4.69 -2.48
N HIS A 27 7.79 -5.02 -3.69
CA HIS A 27 8.32 -4.37 -4.90
C HIS A 27 8.00 -2.87 -5.01
N HIS A 28 7.00 -2.37 -4.28
CA HIS A 28 6.63 -0.97 -4.21
C HIS A 28 7.40 -0.20 -3.11
N LEU A 29 7.92 -0.92 -2.11
CA LEU A 29 8.59 -0.36 -0.94
C LEU A 29 10.05 0.00 -1.22
N LYS A 30 10.54 0.99 -0.48
CA LYS A 30 11.98 1.30 -0.44
C LYS A 30 12.71 0.10 0.18
N ASP A 31 13.80 -0.33 -0.43
CA ASP A 31 14.62 -1.46 0.04
C ASP A 31 13.86 -2.81 0.08
N THR A 32 12.77 -2.91 -0.67
CA THR A 32 11.95 -4.12 -0.86
C THR A 32 11.51 -4.77 0.46
N SER A 33 11.79 -6.06 0.66
CA SER A 33 11.48 -6.82 1.88
C SER A 33 12.29 -6.32 3.08
N ASN A 34 13.36 -5.54 2.86
CA ASN A 34 14.14 -4.91 3.93
C ASN A 34 13.63 -3.51 4.30
N CYS A 35 12.49 -3.07 3.75
CA CYS A 35 11.87 -1.80 4.13
C CYS A 35 11.66 -1.76 5.64
N THR A 36 12.09 -0.69 6.30
CA THR A 36 11.86 -0.52 7.75
C THR A 36 10.49 0.13 8.01
N LEU A 37 9.90 -0.16 9.17
CA LEU A 37 8.66 0.49 9.60
C LEU A 37 8.78 2.02 9.59
N GLU A 38 9.90 2.53 10.11
CA GLU A 38 10.22 3.96 10.11
C GLU A 38 10.21 4.53 8.68
N SER A 39 10.90 3.90 7.73
CA SER A 39 10.93 4.38 6.35
C SER A 39 9.55 4.38 5.68
N PHE A 40 8.70 3.40 5.99
CA PHE A 40 7.32 3.37 5.49
C PHE A 40 6.48 4.50 6.11
N CYS A 41 6.60 4.72 7.42
CA CYS A 41 5.88 5.77 8.13
C CYS A 41 6.34 7.18 7.73
N GLU A 42 7.64 7.41 7.52
CA GLU A 42 8.16 8.68 6.99
C GLU A 42 7.66 8.96 5.57
N MET A 43 7.60 7.94 4.71
CA MET A 43 7.00 8.06 3.37
C MET A 43 5.51 8.41 3.47
N THR A 44 4.80 7.80 4.42
CA THR A 44 3.40 8.11 4.71
C THR A 44 3.22 9.55 5.17
N ALA A 45 4.09 10.06 6.05
CA ALA A 45 4.09 11.45 6.49
C ALA A 45 4.24 12.43 5.31
N LYS A 46 5.25 12.21 4.45
CA LYS A 46 5.48 13.03 3.25
C LYS A 46 4.29 12.99 2.29
N THR A 47 3.63 11.83 2.18
CA THR A 47 2.44 11.68 1.34
C THR A 47 1.24 12.40 1.95
N ALA A 48 1.08 12.37 3.27
CA ALA A 48 0.05 13.13 3.98
C ALA A 48 0.26 14.66 3.85
N GLU A 49 1.51 15.15 3.87
CA GLU A 49 1.83 16.55 3.58
C GLU A 49 1.47 16.94 2.14
N LEU A 50 1.70 16.02 1.20
CA LEU A 50 1.46 16.24 -0.23
C LEU A 50 -0.01 16.22 -0.61
N MET A 51 -0.78 15.28 -0.06
CA MET A 51 -2.16 14.98 -0.46
C MET A 51 -3.20 15.44 0.57
N GLY A 52 -2.78 15.73 1.80
CA GLY A 52 -3.66 15.83 2.95
C GLY A 52 -3.90 14.48 3.61
N VAL A 53 -3.82 14.45 4.94
CA VAL A 53 -4.01 13.23 5.75
C VAL A 53 -5.38 12.56 5.53
N LYS A 54 -6.40 13.32 5.11
CA LYS A 54 -7.76 12.82 4.87
C LYS A 54 -7.92 12.06 3.54
N ASN A 55 -6.90 12.09 2.68
CA ASN A 55 -6.93 11.53 1.33
C ASN A 55 -6.06 10.26 1.20
N ILE A 56 -5.57 9.73 2.31
CA ILE A 56 -4.72 8.54 2.35
C ILE A 56 -5.31 7.47 3.27
N GLY A 57 -5.07 6.21 2.95
CA GLY A 57 -5.43 5.08 3.79
C GLY A 57 -4.51 3.88 3.54
N ILE A 58 -4.72 2.79 4.25
CA ILE A 58 -3.95 1.55 4.04
C ILE A 58 -4.61 0.68 2.97
N GLY A 59 -3.82 0.15 2.05
CA GLY A 59 -4.24 -0.78 1.01
C GLY A 59 -3.13 -1.81 0.76
N THR A 60 -2.95 -2.72 1.71
CA THR A 60 -1.70 -3.47 1.93
C THR A 60 -1.23 -4.28 0.72
N ASP A 61 -2.15 -4.82 -0.07
CA ASP A 61 -1.88 -5.82 -1.11
C ASP A 61 -1.22 -7.09 -0.51
N LEU A 62 -1.71 -7.50 0.67
CA LEU A 62 -1.21 -8.66 1.41
C LEU A 62 -1.76 -9.96 0.80
N CYS A 63 -0.91 -10.69 0.07
CA CYS A 63 -1.23 -11.98 -0.55
C CYS A 63 -0.89 -13.18 0.36
N GLN A 64 -1.43 -13.20 1.58
CA GLN A 64 -1.10 -14.21 2.58
C GLN A 64 -1.56 -15.62 2.18
N ASN A 65 -0.70 -16.62 2.44
CA ASN A 65 -0.96 -18.04 2.19
C ASN A 65 -1.32 -18.40 0.73
N GLN A 66 -0.87 -17.60 -0.24
CA GLN A 66 -1.06 -17.90 -1.66
C GLN A 66 0.18 -18.62 -2.22
N PRO A 67 0.02 -19.73 -2.96
CA PRO A 67 1.14 -20.39 -3.62
C PRO A 67 1.63 -19.60 -4.84
N ASP A 68 2.86 -19.85 -5.27
CA ASP A 68 3.47 -19.18 -6.43
C ASP A 68 2.65 -19.34 -7.73
N SER A 69 1.88 -20.42 -7.88
CA SER A 69 0.99 -20.63 -9.02
C SER A 69 -0.06 -19.52 -9.16
N VAL A 70 -0.46 -18.89 -8.06
CA VAL A 70 -1.43 -17.79 -8.07
C VAL A 70 -0.79 -16.53 -8.63
N VAL A 71 0.40 -16.13 -8.17
CA VAL A 71 1.08 -14.94 -8.71
C VAL A 71 1.51 -15.15 -10.16
N GLU A 72 1.89 -16.38 -10.51
CA GLU A 72 2.18 -16.75 -11.89
C GLU A 72 0.94 -16.54 -12.78
N TRP A 73 -0.22 -17.07 -12.38
CA TRP A 73 -1.47 -16.85 -13.10
C TRP A 73 -1.86 -15.37 -13.17
N MET A 74 -1.70 -14.61 -12.07
CA MET A 74 -1.98 -13.16 -12.05
C MET A 74 -1.15 -12.39 -13.07
N ARG A 75 0.11 -12.81 -13.30
CA ARG A 75 1.02 -12.17 -14.26
C ARG A 75 0.81 -12.65 -15.70
N ASN A 76 0.45 -13.92 -15.88
CA ASN A 76 0.49 -14.61 -17.17
C ASN A 76 -0.89 -15.00 -17.71
N GLY A 77 -1.99 -14.61 -17.07
CA GLY A 77 -3.36 -15.15 -17.23
C GLY A 77 -3.70 -15.80 -18.58
N THR A 78 -4.58 -16.79 -18.58
CA THR A 78 -5.01 -17.72 -19.66
C THR A 78 -4.43 -17.64 -21.10
N TRP A 79 -4.33 -16.47 -21.74
CA TRP A 79 -4.00 -16.31 -23.17
C TRP A 79 -2.62 -15.70 -23.45
N THR A 80 -1.74 -15.63 -22.45
CA THR A 80 -0.39 -15.08 -22.63
C THR A 80 0.53 -16.14 -23.27
N ASN A 81 1.16 -15.79 -24.38
CA ASN A 81 2.05 -16.71 -25.12
C ASN A 81 3.48 -16.70 -24.57
N ASP A 82 3.92 -15.58 -24.00
CA ASP A 82 5.26 -15.40 -23.42
C ASP A 82 5.16 -15.24 -21.91
N ARG A 83 6.13 -15.78 -21.17
CA ARG A 83 6.12 -15.73 -19.70
C ARG A 83 6.52 -14.34 -19.20
N ASP A 84 5.65 -13.72 -18.42
CA ASP A 84 5.87 -12.47 -17.70
C ASP A 84 6.11 -12.75 -16.20
N TYR A 85 7.18 -12.17 -15.67
CA TYR A 85 7.53 -12.22 -14.25
C TYR A 85 7.09 -10.97 -13.47
N GLY A 86 6.43 -10.02 -14.14
CA GLY A 86 5.93 -8.77 -13.54
C GLY A 86 7.07 -7.93 -12.96
N GLU A 87 6.95 -7.57 -11.68
CA GLU A 87 8.02 -6.89 -10.93
C GLU A 87 9.03 -7.85 -10.29
N GLY A 88 8.83 -9.17 -10.45
CA GLY A 88 9.77 -10.22 -10.07
C GLY A 88 10.77 -10.56 -11.17
N SER A 89 11.42 -11.71 -11.04
CA SER A 89 12.39 -12.21 -12.03
C SER A 89 12.30 -13.73 -12.17
N ALA A 90 13.01 -14.30 -13.15
CA ALA A 90 13.10 -15.74 -13.31
C ALA A 90 13.69 -16.45 -12.08
N SER A 91 14.57 -15.78 -11.33
CA SER A 91 15.14 -16.31 -10.08
C SER A 91 14.28 -16.03 -8.85
N PHE A 92 13.22 -15.23 -8.99
CA PHE A 92 12.32 -14.82 -7.91
C PHE A 92 10.91 -14.61 -8.47
N ALA A 93 10.29 -15.72 -8.89
CA ALA A 93 9.02 -15.73 -9.60
C ALA A 93 7.81 -15.74 -8.65
N GLY A 94 8.00 -16.02 -7.37
CA GLY A 94 6.94 -16.06 -6.36
C GLY A 94 6.47 -14.69 -5.88
N PHE A 95 5.63 -14.71 -4.86
CA PHE A 95 5.35 -13.51 -4.06
C PHE A 95 6.59 -13.16 -3.24
N PRO A 96 6.98 -11.87 -3.15
CA PRO A 96 8.06 -11.46 -2.26
C PRO A 96 7.69 -11.60 -0.80
N ASP A 97 8.68 -11.94 0.01
CA ASP A 97 8.55 -11.95 1.46
C ASP A 97 8.20 -10.55 1.96
N GLN A 98 7.22 -10.48 2.85
CA GLN A 98 6.85 -9.23 3.50
C GLN A 98 7.95 -8.76 4.47
N PRO A 99 8.06 -7.44 4.75
CA PRO A 99 8.96 -6.93 5.77
C PRO A 99 8.70 -7.56 7.15
N GLU A 100 9.73 -7.70 7.97
CA GLU A 100 9.61 -8.38 9.28
C GLU A 100 8.57 -7.78 10.21
N TRP A 101 8.30 -6.49 10.09
CA TRP A 101 7.33 -5.75 10.90
C TRP A 101 5.89 -5.84 10.37
N PHE A 102 5.66 -6.48 9.22
CA PHE A 102 4.33 -6.64 8.60
C PHE A 102 4.18 -7.96 7.85
N ARG A 103 4.37 -9.09 8.53
CA ARG A 103 4.31 -10.42 7.91
C ARG A 103 2.89 -10.83 7.56
N ASP A 104 1.94 -10.46 8.40
CA ASP A 104 0.53 -10.82 8.22
C ASP A 104 -0.43 -9.79 8.81
N ASN A 105 -1.73 -10.08 8.70
CA ASN A 105 -2.80 -9.18 9.12
C ASN A 105 -2.79 -8.84 10.63
N ARG A 106 -2.08 -9.59 11.48
CA ARG A 106 -1.96 -9.28 12.91
C ARG A 106 -1.02 -8.10 13.17
N ASP A 107 -0.14 -7.80 12.22
CA ASP A 107 0.89 -6.77 12.36
C ASP A 107 0.42 -5.34 12.03
N PHE A 108 -0.86 -5.14 11.69
CA PHE A 108 -1.43 -3.80 11.45
C PHE A 108 -1.20 -2.83 12.62
N VAL A 109 -1.13 -3.34 13.86
CA VAL A 109 -0.83 -2.53 15.05
C VAL A 109 0.55 -1.84 14.97
N ASN A 110 1.49 -2.42 14.23
CA ASN A 110 2.82 -1.85 14.05
C ASN A 110 2.76 -0.59 13.20
N ILE A 111 1.90 -0.54 12.18
CA ILE A 111 1.69 0.66 11.35
C ILE A 111 1.19 1.81 12.22
N ALA A 112 0.14 1.56 13.01
CA ALA A 112 -0.42 2.59 13.90
C ALA A 112 0.63 3.12 14.90
N THR A 113 1.50 2.24 15.40
CA THR A 113 2.59 2.62 16.31
C THR A 113 3.67 3.43 15.61
N GLY A 114 4.09 3.01 14.41
CA GLY A 114 5.08 3.72 13.60
C GLY A 114 4.61 5.11 13.17
N LEU A 115 3.33 5.25 12.78
CA LEU A 115 2.75 6.55 12.42
C LEU A 115 2.81 7.55 13.58
N ARG A 116 2.50 7.11 14.81
CA ARG A 116 2.67 7.95 16.01
C ARG A 116 4.12 8.37 16.22
N SER A 117 5.08 7.46 16.02
CA SER A 117 6.50 7.78 16.21
C SER A 117 7.04 8.82 15.23
N VAL A 118 6.42 8.97 14.06
CA VAL A 118 6.79 10.00 13.06
C VAL A 118 5.90 11.25 13.14
N GLY A 119 5.12 11.42 14.21
CA GLY A 119 4.43 12.66 14.55
C GLY A 119 2.94 12.75 14.19
N PHE A 120 2.30 11.65 13.74
CA PHE A 120 0.84 11.64 13.55
C PHE A 120 0.15 11.74 14.91
N SER A 121 -0.90 12.57 15.00
CA SER A 121 -1.79 12.57 16.15
C SER A 121 -2.61 11.27 16.21
N ASN A 122 -3.23 10.96 17.36
CA ASN A 122 -4.11 9.80 17.45
C ASN A 122 -5.29 9.89 16.47
N ASP A 123 -5.83 11.10 16.25
CA ASP A 123 -6.91 11.32 15.30
C ASP A 123 -6.44 11.07 13.86
N ASP A 124 -5.24 11.53 13.50
CA ASP A 124 -4.66 11.28 12.18
C ASP A 124 -4.37 9.79 11.95
N VAL A 125 -3.91 9.07 12.98
CA VAL A 125 -3.73 7.62 12.90
C VAL A 125 -5.06 6.93 12.64
N ASP A 126 -6.12 7.29 13.36
CA ASP A 126 -7.45 6.71 13.11
C ASP A 126 -7.97 6.99 11.70
N LEU A 127 -7.68 8.18 11.16
CA LEU A 127 -7.99 8.55 9.77
C LEU A 127 -7.30 7.60 8.79
N VAL A 128 -5.97 7.47 8.87
CA VAL A 128 -5.19 6.63 7.96
C VAL A 128 -5.54 5.13 8.11
N MET A 129 -5.75 4.67 9.34
CA MET A 129 -5.98 3.26 9.64
C MET A 129 -7.38 2.76 9.26
N GLY A 130 -8.32 3.66 8.94
CA GLY A 130 -9.60 3.23 8.37
C GLY A 130 -10.69 4.29 8.24
N LYS A 131 -10.71 5.33 9.09
CA LYS A 131 -11.79 6.32 9.04
C LYS A 131 -11.85 7.07 7.70
N ASN A 132 -10.71 7.30 7.03
CA ASN A 132 -10.73 7.91 5.69
C ASN A 132 -11.42 7.04 4.65
N TRP A 133 -11.16 5.72 4.67
CA TRP A 133 -11.85 4.79 3.77
C TRP A 133 -13.35 4.75 4.05
N LEU A 134 -13.74 4.71 5.32
CA LEU A 134 -15.14 4.78 5.73
C LEU A 134 -15.82 6.05 5.20
N ASN A 135 -15.24 7.22 5.50
CA ASN A 135 -15.77 8.52 5.05
C ASN A 135 -15.86 8.60 3.52
N PHE A 136 -14.85 8.07 2.81
CA PHE A 136 -14.83 8.04 1.36
C PHE A 136 -15.98 7.20 0.81
N PHE A 137 -16.20 5.99 1.36
CA PHE A 137 -17.31 5.14 0.93
C PHE A 137 -18.68 5.74 1.25
N GLU A 138 -18.87 6.32 2.44
CA GLU A 138 -20.12 6.99 2.82
C GLU A 138 -20.44 8.18 1.90
N SER A 139 -19.44 8.93 1.47
CA SER A 139 -19.63 10.06 0.56
C SER A 139 -19.73 9.68 -0.91
N SER A 140 -19.23 8.50 -1.29
CA SER A 140 -19.19 8.05 -2.70
C SER A 140 -20.37 7.18 -3.08
N PHE A 141 -21.01 6.53 -2.11
CA PHE A 141 -22.11 5.61 -2.34
C PHE A 141 -23.34 6.07 -1.57
N GLU A 142 -24.36 6.55 -2.30
CA GLU A 142 -25.67 6.81 -1.73
C GLU A 142 -26.43 5.48 -1.52
N SER A 143 -27.24 5.39 -0.46
CA SER A 143 -28.19 4.30 -0.32
C SER A 143 -29.24 4.40 -1.44
N LEU A 144 -29.47 3.29 -2.15
CA LEU A 144 -30.58 3.14 -3.10
C LEU A 144 -31.94 3.44 -2.46
#